data_AF-A0A961IQD7-F1
#
_entry.id   AF-A0A961IQD7-F1
#
_cell.length_a   1.000
_cell.length_b   1.000
_cell.length_c   1.000
_cell.angle_alpha   90.00
_cell.angle_beta   90.00
_cell.angle_gamma   90.00
#
_symmetry.space_group_name_H-M   'P 1'
#
loop_
_entity.id
_entity.type
_entity.pdbx_description
1 polymer ?
#
loop_
_entity_poly.entity_id
_entity_poly.type
_entity_poly.pdbx_seq_one_letter_code
_entity_poly.pdbx_strand_id
1 'polypeptide(L)'
;MLAPGFLKAWFFSLAGRLPSAIVFCSGSRMFWLCRTFITTPLLAGLALLAACQSQYLRDRGNDALDIATLEVDVDHYGAALRLGPLKAGLDYKASGTAYGLRGGATGESQSAGFTAFFFGADYFRESEIRFDGWRDGLQEEENESPPDAAALIDPTTLSEAERAQLSGQALGGGPRTARNKVFVARAPFGTASPAHRYHNLLKDDDVDFAPATYFTQVEISFGLFGGTRVGLNPGEFLDFVLGWFGLDLFQDDGPIDSGLERQLRESPLWDRLSEEERETLLEQLRSR
;
A
#
# COMPACT_ATOMS: atom_id res chain seq x y z
N MET A 1 67.73 -10.36 23.32
CA MET A 1 66.85 -10.63 24.46
C MET A 1 65.43 -10.20 24.09
N LEU A 2 64.61 -11.13 23.60
CA LEU A 2 63.15 -11.04 23.47
C LEU A 2 62.63 -12.48 23.54
N ALA A 3 61.59 -12.69 24.32
CA ALA A 3 61.18 -13.98 24.89
C ALA A 3 60.48 -14.93 23.89
N PRO A 4 60.57 -16.25 24.09
CA PRO A 4 59.86 -17.25 23.31
C PRO A 4 58.53 -17.64 23.99
N GLY A 5 57.48 -17.84 23.20
CA GLY A 5 56.33 -18.62 23.64
C GLY A 5 54.99 -18.13 23.11
N PHE A 6 54.57 -18.62 21.94
CA PHE A 6 53.16 -18.82 21.59
C PHE A 6 53.11 -19.77 20.38
N LEU A 7 53.52 -21.02 20.62
CA LEU A 7 53.41 -22.11 19.64
C LEU A 7 53.04 -23.38 20.39
N LYS A 8 51.75 -23.51 20.70
CA LYS A 8 51.10 -24.78 21.04
C LYS A 8 49.59 -24.60 21.03
N ALA A 9 48.93 -25.57 20.39
CA ALA A 9 47.53 -25.94 20.52
C ALA A 9 46.56 -25.42 19.45
N TRP A 10 46.72 -25.86 18.20
CA TRP A 10 45.58 -26.17 17.31
C TRP A 10 45.95 -27.32 16.36
N PHE A 11 46.27 -28.48 16.94
CA PHE A 11 46.37 -29.74 16.20
C PHE A 11 45.88 -30.83 17.14
N PHE A 12 44.58 -31.08 17.17
CA PHE A 12 44.04 -32.39 17.53
C PHE A 12 42.59 -32.50 17.06
N SER A 13 42.31 -33.64 16.41
CA SER A 13 41.00 -34.26 16.26
C SER A 13 40.12 -33.80 15.10
N LEU A 14 40.52 -34.17 13.88
CA LEU A 14 39.60 -34.36 12.75
C LEU A 14 39.70 -35.81 12.25
N ALA A 15 39.52 -36.76 13.16
CA ALA A 15 39.37 -38.17 12.83
C ALA A 15 38.57 -38.87 13.91
N GLY A 16 37.36 -39.29 13.57
CA GLY A 16 36.61 -40.26 14.37
C GLY A 16 35.32 -39.73 14.96
N ARG A 17 34.24 -39.89 14.19
CA ARG A 17 32.93 -40.43 14.59
C ARG A 17 31.89 -39.88 13.62
N LEU A 18 31.67 -40.60 12.54
CA LEU A 18 30.34 -40.66 11.93
C LEU A 18 29.47 -41.41 12.95
N PRO A 19 28.51 -40.76 13.65
CA PRO A 19 27.53 -41.53 14.38
C PRO A 19 26.61 -42.19 13.35
N SER A 20 26.65 -43.51 13.32
CA SER A 20 25.63 -44.38 12.77
C SER A 20 24.30 -44.16 13.52
N ALA A 21 23.70 -42.99 13.35
CA ALA A 21 22.39 -42.68 13.89
C ALA A 21 21.33 -43.05 12.84
N ILE A 22 21.25 -44.35 12.51
CA ILE A 22 19.99 -44.93 12.01
C ILE A 22 19.08 -45.02 13.24
N VAL A 23 18.46 -43.89 13.57
CA VAL A 23 17.40 -43.83 14.57
C VAL A 23 16.16 -44.42 13.90
N PHE A 24 15.81 -45.64 14.30
CA PHE A 24 14.51 -46.24 14.02
C PHE A 24 13.44 -45.40 14.74
N CYS A 25 12.95 -44.37 14.06
CA CYS A 25 11.84 -43.54 14.54
C CYS A 25 10.53 -44.30 14.37
N SER A 26 9.94 -44.72 15.48
CA SER A 26 8.63 -45.37 15.52
C SER A 26 7.51 -44.37 15.21
N GLY A 27 6.76 -44.70 14.14
CA GLY A 27 5.32 -44.44 13.93
C GLY A 27 4.82 -43.00 13.79
N SER A 28 5.06 -42.14 14.77
CA SER A 28 4.18 -40.96 14.97
C SER A 28 4.94 -39.64 15.10
N ARG A 29 6.24 -39.66 15.44
CA ARG A 29 7.07 -38.46 15.54
C ARG A 29 7.90 -38.16 14.29
N MET A 30 8.00 -39.11 13.37
CA MET A 30 8.77 -38.96 12.13
C MET A 30 8.07 -38.10 11.08
N PHE A 31 6.73 -38.04 11.11
CA PHE A 31 5.94 -37.17 10.22
C PHE A 31 6.15 -35.68 10.48
N TRP A 32 6.46 -35.30 11.72
CA TRP A 32 6.64 -33.89 12.07
C TRP A 32 8.00 -33.34 11.64
N LEU A 33 9.08 -34.11 11.82
CA LEU A 33 10.44 -33.67 11.45
C LEU A 33 10.69 -33.66 9.94
N CYS A 34 10.05 -34.56 9.19
CA CYS A 34 10.20 -34.58 7.73
C CYS A 34 9.40 -33.44 7.06
N ARG A 35 8.24 -33.06 7.63
CA ARG A 35 7.42 -31.96 7.12
C ARG A 35 8.11 -30.61 7.32
N THR A 36 8.70 -30.35 8.50
CA THR A 36 9.41 -29.09 8.76
C THR A 36 10.69 -28.94 7.93
N PHE A 37 11.41 -30.01 7.61
CA PHE A 37 12.63 -29.93 6.80
C PHE A 37 12.38 -29.60 5.32
N ILE A 38 11.18 -29.91 4.79
CA ILE A 38 10.83 -29.63 3.39
C ILE A 38 10.05 -28.31 3.26
N THR A 39 9.12 -28.02 4.18
CA THR A 39 8.27 -26.81 4.07
C THR A 39 9.04 -25.52 4.33
N THR A 40 10.01 -25.54 5.23
CA THR A 40 10.78 -24.35 5.61
C THR A 40 11.66 -23.81 4.48
N PRO A 41 12.49 -24.62 3.78
CA PRO A 41 13.26 -24.12 2.64
C PRO A 41 12.37 -23.76 1.43
N LEU A 42 11.21 -24.40 1.26
CA LEU A 42 10.25 -24.03 0.21
C LEU A 42 9.67 -22.64 0.46
N LEU A 43 9.19 -22.36 1.68
CA LEU A 43 8.65 -21.05 2.05
C LEU A 43 9.74 -19.96 2.05
N ALA A 44 10.96 -20.28 2.51
CA ALA A 44 12.09 -19.37 2.44
C ALA A 44 12.53 -19.09 0.99
N GLY A 45 12.52 -20.10 0.12
CA GLY A 45 12.76 -19.96 -1.30
C GLY A 45 11.68 -19.09 -1.98
N LEU A 46 10.42 -19.29 -1.63
CA LEU A 46 9.30 -18.46 -2.11
C LEU A 46 9.45 -17.00 -1.64
N ALA A 47 9.87 -16.78 -0.39
CA ALA A 47 10.12 -15.45 0.16
C ALA A 47 11.34 -14.75 -0.48
N LEU A 48 12.41 -15.49 -0.79
CA LEU A 48 13.58 -14.96 -1.50
C LEU A 48 13.24 -14.60 -2.96
N LEU A 49 12.41 -15.42 -3.63
CA LEU A 49 11.86 -15.09 -4.94
C LEU A 49 10.91 -13.88 -4.87
N ALA A 50 10.19 -13.70 -3.76
CA ALA A 50 9.37 -12.51 -3.52
C ALA A 50 10.22 -11.25 -3.25
N ALA A 51 11.40 -11.38 -2.63
CA ALA A 51 12.28 -10.27 -2.31
C ALA A 51 13.05 -9.71 -3.53
N CYS A 52 13.21 -10.51 -4.60
CA CYS A 52 13.81 -10.09 -5.87
C CYS A 52 12.77 -9.88 -6.98
N GLN A 53 11.52 -9.56 -6.63
CA GLN A 53 10.52 -9.26 -7.65
C GLN A 53 10.95 -8.04 -8.45
N SER A 54 11.13 -8.24 -9.75
CA SER A 54 11.24 -7.14 -10.70
C SER A 54 10.03 -6.24 -10.55
N GLN A 55 10.19 -4.96 -10.88
CA GLN A 55 9.09 -3.98 -10.88
C GLN A 55 7.84 -4.54 -11.59
N TYR A 56 8.04 -5.18 -12.74
CA TYR A 56 7.02 -5.93 -13.46
C TYR A 56 6.22 -6.92 -12.59
N LEU A 57 6.86 -7.77 -11.78
CA LEU A 57 6.14 -8.72 -10.93
C LEU A 57 5.41 -8.03 -9.77
N ARG A 58 5.94 -6.89 -9.31
CA ARG A 58 5.28 -6.08 -8.28
C ARG A 58 4.02 -5.44 -8.84
N ASP A 59 4.07 -4.91 -10.06
CA ASP A 59 2.94 -4.30 -10.75
C ASP A 59 1.86 -5.35 -11.02
N ARG A 60 2.22 -6.52 -11.56
CA ARG A 60 1.27 -7.64 -11.69
C ARG A 60 0.69 -8.10 -10.35
N GLY A 61 1.49 -8.07 -9.28
CA GLY A 61 1.02 -8.36 -7.93
C GLY A 61 0.07 -7.28 -7.40
N ASN A 62 0.27 -6.04 -7.81
CA ASN A 62 -0.57 -4.91 -7.47
C ASN A 62 -1.93 -5.02 -8.17
N ASP A 63 -1.98 -5.24 -9.47
CA ASP A 63 -3.25 -5.42 -10.22
C ASP A 63 -4.02 -6.61 -9.67
N ALA A 64 -3.31 -7.70 -9.33
CA ALA A 64 -3.93 -8.89 -8.77
C ALA A 64 -4.69 -8.62 -7.46
N LEU A 65 -4.22 -7.67 -6.65
CA LEU A 65 -4.88 -7.26 -5.41
C LEU A 65 -6.05 -6.28 -5.66
N ASP A 66 -6.06 -5.60 -6.80
CA ASP A 66 -7.12 -4.66 -7.18
C ASP A 66 -8.34 -5.40 -7.79
N ILE A 67 -8.15 -6.65 -8.26
CA ILE A 67 -9.21 -7.52 -8.79
C ILE A 67 -10.27 -7.84 -7.75
N ALA A 68 -9.89 -8.11 -6.50
CA ALA A 68 -10.80 -8.64 -5.49
C ALA A 68 -11.05 -7.62 -4.38
N THR A 69 -12.31 -7.54 -3.96
CA THR A 69 -12.72 -6.80 -2.77
C THR A 69 -13.30 -7.77 -1.76
N LEU A 70 -12.82 -7.71 -0.52
CA LEU A 70 -13.36 -8.44 0.61
C LEU A 70 -13.24 -7.54 1.84
N GLU A 71 -14.35 -6.97 2.29
CA GLU A 71 -14.40 -6.11 3.47
C GLU A 71 -15.41 -6.64 4.49
N VAL A 72 -15.08 -6.47 5.77
CA VAL A 72 -15.98 -6.65 6.90
C VAL A 72 -16.28 -5.30 7.51
N ASP A 73 -17.57 -5.02 7.67
CA ASP A 73 -18.10 -3.72 8.04
C ASP A 73 -18.81 -3.77 9.39
N VAL A 74 -18.69 -2.71 10.19
CA VAL A 74 -19.49 -2.50 11.40
C VAL A 74 -20.69 -1.61 11.07
N ASP A 75 -21.83 -1.84 11.73
CA ASP A 75 -23.06 -1.04 11.58
C ASP A 75 -23.63 -1.01 10.15
N HIS A 76 -23.72 -2.20 9.56
CA HIS A 76 -24.26 -2.42 8.21
C HIS A 76 -25.59 -3.18 8.28
N TYR A 77 -26.59 -2.65 7.60
CA TYR A 77 -27.94 -3.19 7.54
C TYR A 77 -28.43 -3.27 6.09
N GLY A 78 -29.01 -4.41 5.72
CA GLY A 78 -29.64 -4.59 4.42
C GLY A 78 -28.75 -5.29 3.41
N ALA A 79 -29.01 -5.09 2.12
CA ALA A 79 -28.22 -5.65 1.04
C ALA A 79 -28.30 -4.79 -0.23
N ALA A 80 -27.19 -4.72 -0.96
CA ALA A 80 -27.11 -4.06 -2.26
C ALA A 80 -26.20 -4.81 -3.23
N LEU A 81 -26.46 -4.64 -4.51
CA LEU A 81 -25.65 -5.06 -5.64
C LEU A 81 -25.19 -3.81 -6.39
N ARG A 82 -23.89 -3.70 -6.68
CA ARG A 82 -23.29 -2.70 -7.56
C ARG A 82 -22.79 -3.38 -8.83
N LEU A 83 -23.08 -2.76 -9.97
CA LEU A 83 -22.57 -3.06 -11.30
C LEU A 83 -22.08 -1.74 -11.92
N GLY A 84 -20.78 -1.48 -11.79
CA GLY A 84 -20.15 -0.23 -12.15
C GLY A 84 -20.78 0.97 -11.42
N PRO A 85 -21.30 1.98 -12.14
CA PRO A 85 -21.94 3.14 -11.54
C PRO A 85 -23.36 2.88 -11.04
N LEU A 86 -23.95 1.73 -11.38
CA LEU A 86 -25.29 1.37 -10.97
C LEU A 86 -25.24 0.60 -9.66
N LYS A 87 -25.96 1.07 -8.65
CA LYS A 87 -26.13 0.36 -7.37
C LYS A 87 -27.61 0.20 -7.09
N ALA A 88 -28.02 -1.00 -6.69
CA ALA A 88 -29.40 -1.30 -6.38
C ALA A 88 -29.56 -2.17 -5.13
N GLY A 89 -30.57 -1.87 -4.32
CA GLY A 89 -30.86 -2.62 -3.08
C GLY A 89 -31.55 -1.80 -2.01
N LEU A 90 -31.57 -2.35 -0.79
CA LEU A 90 -32.00 -1.68 0.42
C LEU A 90 -30.87 -1.87 1.43
N ASP A 91 -30.01 -0.87 1.54
CA ASP A 91 -28.74 -0.95 2.25
C ASP A 91 -28.50 0.34 3.01
N TYR A 92 -28.04 0.24 4.25
CA TYR A 92 -27.65 1.36 5.08
C TYR A 92 -26.41 0.97 5.86
N LYS A 93 -25.36 1.79 5.73
CA LYS A 93 -24.11 1.65 6.42
C LYS A 93 -23.76 2.97 7.11
N ALA A 94 -23.72 2.93 8.44
CA ALA A 94 -23.28 4.09 9.21
C ALA A 94 -21.80 4.40 8.92
N SER A 95 -21.39 5.65 9.15
CA SER A 95 -19.97 6.02 9.04
C SER A 95 -19.17 5.25 10.08
N GLY A 96 -18.37 4.29 9.63
CA GLY A 96 -17.63 3.40 10.51
C GLY A 96 -16.37 2.85 9.86
N THR A 97 -15.67 2.06 10.65
CA THR A 97 -14.47 1.36 10.23
C THR A 97 -14.85 0.06 9.51
N ALA A 98 -14.19 -0.18 8.39
CA ALA A 98 -14.19 -1.41 7.64
C ALA A 98 -12.79 -2.02 7.67
N TYR A 99 -12.72 -3.36 7.69
CA TYR A 99 -11.44 -4.09 7.65
C TYR A 99 -11.45 -5.05 6.47
N GLY A 100 -10.40 -5.05 5.67
CA GLY A 100 -10.32 -6.00 4.58
C GLY A 100 -9.34 -5.63 3.47
N LEU A 101 -9.60 -6.20 2.30
CA LEU A 101 -8.92 -5.94 1.05
C LEU A 101 -9.87 -5.15 0.13
N ARG A 102 -9.43 -3.98 -0.35
CA ARG A 102 -10.14 -3.22 -1.37
C ARG A 102 -9.19 -2.35 -2.17
N GLY A 103 -9.31 -2.41 -3.50
CA GLY A 103 -8.52 -1.57 -4.41
C GLY A 103 -7.01 -1.68 -4.18
N GLY A 104 -6.53 -2.89 -3.89
CA GLY A 104 -5.10 -3.15 -3.62
C GLY A 104 -4.63 -2.91 -2.20
N ALA A 105 -5.41 -2.20 -1.40
CA ALA A 105 -5.08 -1.90 -0.02
C ALA A 105 -5.65 -2.97 0.92
N THR A 106 -4.80 -3.50 1.81
CA THR A 106 -5.22 -4.34 2.92
C THR A 106 -5.14 -3.52 4.21
N GLY A 107 -6.20 -3.48 5.00
CA GLY A 107 -6.16 -2.84 6.31
C GLY A 107 -7.49 -2.25 6.74
N GLU A 108 -7.37 -1.17 7.51
CA GLU A 108 -8.49 -0.38 7.98
C GLU A 108 -8.89 0.65 6.92
N SER A 109 -10.18 0.86 6.75
CA SER A 109 -10.72 1.95 5.93
C SER A 109 -11.97 2.54 6.57
N GLN A 110 -12.24 3.81 6.30
CA GLN A 110 -13.49 4.45 6.69
C GLN A 110 -14.46 4.39 5.53
N SER A 111 -15.68 3.92 5.79
CA SER A 111 -16.72 3.94 4.77
C SER A 111 -18.10 4.16 5.34
N ALA A 112 -18.93 4.80 4.52
CA ALA A 112 -20.33 5.09 4.79
C ALA A 112 -21.10 4.86 3.49
N GLY A 113 -22.35 4.47 3.58
CA GLY A 113 -23.14 4.25 2.38
C GLY A 113 -24.61 4.13 2.67
N PHE A 114 -25.41 4.41 1.66
CA PHE A 114 -26.81 4.05 1.68
C PHE A 114 -27.27 3.70 0.27
N THR A 115 -28.30 2.86 0.18
CA THR A 115 -28.95 2.50 -1.07
C THR A 115 -30.43 2.24 -0.82
N ALA A 116 -31.27 2.89 -1.61
CA ALA A 116 -32.71 2.69 -1.66
C ALA A 116 -33.14 2.50 -3.12
N PHE A 117 -33.54 1.28 -3.48
CA PHE A 117 -33.90 0.87 -4.83
C PHE A 117 -32.75 1.04 -5.82
N PHE A 118 -32.69 2.16 -6.57
CA PHE A 118 -31.64 2.47 -7.55
C PHE A 118 -30.88 3.76 -7.20
N PHE A 119 -31.24 4.37 -6.07
CA PHE A 119 -30.57 5.54 -5.53
C PHE A 119 -29.57 5.07 -4.48
N GLY A 120 -28.29 5.37 -4.66
CA GLY A 120 -27.28 5.03 -3.68
C GLY A 120 -26.16 6.04 -3.68
N ALA A 121 -25.52 6.20 -2.53
CA ALA A 121 -24.28 6.92 -2.40
C ALA A 121 -23.34 6.08 -1.55
N ASP A 122 -22.07 6.08 -1.93
CA ASP A 122 -21.01 5.41 -1.20
C ASP A 122 -19.85 6.36 -1.00
N TYR A 123 -19.33 6.34 0.22
CA TYR A 123 -18.16 7.09 0.62
C TYR A 123 -17.11 6.11 1.11
N PHE A 124 -15.91 6.21 0.55
CA PHE A 124 -14.77 5.42 0.94
C PHE A 124 -13.57 6.34 1.12
N ARG A 125 -12.90 6.21 2.26
CA ARG A 125 -11.64 6.88 2.55
C ARG A 125 -10.72 5.86 3.22
N GLU A 126 -9.56 5.62 2.64
CA GLU A 126 -8.51 4.88 3.32
C GLU A 126 -8.17 5.62 4.62
N SER A 127 -8.22 4.93 5.76
CA SER A 127 -7.84 5.58 7.01
C SER A 127 -6.36 5.87 6.92
N GLU A 128 -5.99 7.14 6.99
CA GLU A 128 -4.60 7.52 7.25
C GLU A 128 -4.17 6.70 8.45
N ILE A 129 -3.14 5.85 8.28
CA ILE A 129 -2.64 4.99 9.36
C ILE A 129 -2.32 5.94 10.50
N ARG A 130 -3.19 5.97 11.50
CA ARG A 130 -2.99 6.77 12.70
C ARG A 130 -1.83 6.12 13.42
N PHE A 131 -0.62 6.61 13.12
CA PHE A 131 0.56 6.38 13.94
C PHE A 131 0.39 7.20 15.24
N ASP A 132 -0.62 6.83 16.03
CA ASP A 132 -0.98 7.45 17.32
C ASP A 132 0.12 7.25 18.38
N GLY A 133 1.17 6.49 18.06
CA GLY A 133 2.26 6.20 18.99
C GLY A 133 3.48 7.13 18.95
N TRP A 134 3.60 8.02 17.95
CA TRP A 134 4.82 8.84 17.81
C TRP A 134 4.58 10.36 17.90
N ARG A 135 3.33 10.82 17.77
CA ARG A 135 3.01 12.25 17.61
C ARG A 135 2.42 12.93 18.85
N ASP A 136 2.28 12.21 19.97
CA ASP A 136 1.87 12.80 21.26
C ASP A 136 2.97 13.68 21.90
N GLY A 137 4.14 13.82 21.28
CA GLY A 137 5.24 14.67 21.77
C GLY A 137 5.54 15.94 20.96
N LEU A 138 4.82 16.20 19.86
CA LEU A 138 5.20 17.28 18.91
C LEU A 138 4.11 18.33 18.64
N GLN A 139 3.04 18.38 19.43
CA GLN A 139 2.02 19.43 19.33
C GLN A 139 1.95 20.26 20.60
N GLU A 140 2.85 21.25 20.72
CA GLU A 140 2.56 22.51 21.45
C GLU A 140 3.48 23.71 21.10
N GLU A 141 4.19 23.72 19.97
CA GLU A 141 5.03 24.88 19.53
C GLU A 141 4.56 25.59 18.24
N GLU A 142 3.29 25.47 17.86
CA GLU A 142 2.71 26.33 16.81
C GLU A 142 2.20 27.65 17.41
N ASN A 143 3.11 28.58 17.71
CA ASN A 143 2.73 30.00 17.86
C ASN A 143 3.82 31.02 17.50
N GLU A 144 4.90 30.61 16.82
CA GLU A 144 5.86 31.54 16.24
C GLU A 144 5.69 31.60 14.72
N SER A 145 5.33 32.79 14.22
CA SER A 145 5.28 33.09 12.80
C SER A 145 6.62 32.74 12.14
N PRO A 146 6.65 31.89 11.09
CA PRO A 146 7.90 31.49 10.48
C PRO A 146 8.58 32.70 9.82
N PRO A 147 9.88 32.94 10.07
CA PRO A 147 10.65 33.88 9.27
C PRO A 147 10.72 33.37 7.83
N ASP A 148 10.56 34.29 6.87
CA ASP A 148 10.65 34.13 5.41
C ASP A 148 11.11 32.74 4.91
N ALA A 149 10.14 31.88 4.60
CA ALA A 149 10.34 30.50 4.12
C ALA A 149 11.13 30.38 2.80
N ALA A 150 11.46 31.50 2.14
CA ALA A 150 12.29 31.53 0.93
C ALA A 150 13.80 31.42 1.22
N ALA A 151 14.24 31.54 2.48
CA ALA A 151 15.66 31.52 2.84
C ALA A 151 16.18 30.19 3.42
N LEU A 152 15.34 29.14 3.52
CA LEU A 152 15.58 28.04 4.47
C LEU A 152 15.73 26.63 3.87
N ILE A 153 16.08 26.50 2.59
CA ILE A 153 16.55 25.21 2.06
C ILE A 153 17.76 25.45 1.16
N ASP A 154 18.89 25.80 1.76
CA ASP A 154 20.19 25.56 1.12
C ASP A 154 20.61 24.12 1.46
N PRO A 155 20.57 23.16 0.50
CA PRO A 155 20.95 21.78 0.78
C PRO A 155 22.40 21.62 1.26
N THR A 156 23.23 22.67 1.12
CA THR A 156 24.61 22.67 1.61
C THR A 156 24.72 22.86 3.13
N THR A 157 23.70 23.43 3.80
CA THR A 157 23.73 23.68 5.25
C THR A 157 23.22 22.52 6.11
N LEU A 158 22.61 21.51 5.50
CA LEU A 158 22.18 20.29 6.21
C LEU A 158 23.39 19.53 6.75
N SER A 159 23.35 19.21 8.04
CA SER A 159 24.40 18.44 8.72
C SER A 159 24.49 17.02 8.16
N GLU A 160 25.65 16.37 8.28
CA GLU A 160 25.82 14.97 7.85
C GLU A 160 24.85 14.02 8.56
N ALA A 161 24.44 14.34 9.80
CA ALA A 161 23.45 13.57 10.54
C ALA A 161 22.05 13.69 9.94
N GLU A 162 21.62 14.89 9.55
CA GLU A 162 20.33 15.11 8.87
C GLU A 162 20.30 14.48 7.48
N ARG A 163 21.42 14.55 6.74
CA ARG A 163 21.59 13.83 5.47
C ARG A 163 21.55 12.31 5.65
N ALA A 164 22.12 11.78 6.74
CA ALA A 164 22.06 10.36 7.10
C ALA A 164 20.64 9.94 7.53
N GLN A 165 19.88 10.81 8.19
CA GLN A 165 18.49 10.56 8.58
C GLN A 165 17.55 10.56 7.36
N LEU A 166 17.70 11.53 6.46
CA LEU A 166 16.93 11.62 5.21
C LEU A 166 17.26 10.46 4.25
N SER A 167 18.54 10.07 4.14
CA SER A 167 18.94 8.90 3.35
C SER A 167 18.58 7.56 4.01
N GLY A 168 18.56 7.50 5.35
CA GLY A 168 18.10 6.35 6.12
C GLY A 168 16.60 6.10 5.98
N GLN A 169 15.78 7.16 5.92
CA GLN A 169 14.35 7.06 5.60
C GLN A 169 14.08 6.65 4.14
N ALA A 170 14.96 7.00 3.20
CA ALA A 170 14.83 6.60 1.81
C ALA A 170 15.19 5.12 1.54
N LEU A 171 16.05 4.52 2.38
CA LEU A 171 16.54 3.13 2.20
C LEU A 171 15.93 2.11 3.18
N GLY A 172 15.39 2.58 4.31
CA GLY A 172 14.70 1.74 5.28
C GLY A 172 13.21 1.74 5.00
N GLY A 173 12.75 0.87 4.10
CA GLY A 173 11.34 0.54 3.80
C GLY A 173 10.33 1.40 4.55
N GLY A 174 10.15 2.64 4.07
CA GLY A 174 9.15 3.54 4.62
C GLY A 174 7.79 2.86 4.65
N PRO A 175 6.86 3.30 5.52
CA PRO A 175 5.49 2.81 5.50
C PRO A 175 5.06 2.79 4.03
N ARG A 176 4.69 1.61 3.52
CA ARG A 176 4.18 1.44 2.15
C ARG A 176 3.27 2.64 1.94
N THR A 177 3.61 3.51 0.99
CA THR A 177 2.71 4.59 0.61
C THR A 177 1.40 3.90 0.31
N ALA A 178 0.46 4.04 1.24
CA ALA A 178 -0.91 3.62 1.06
C ALA A 178 -1.27 4.13 -0.34
N ARG A 179 -1.68 3.23 -1.24
CA ARG A 179 -2.10 3.64 -2.57
C ARG A 179 -3.35 4.45 -2.30
N ASN A 180 -3.20 5.77 -2.12
CA ASN A 180 -4.21 6.73 -1.66
C ASN A 180 -5.33 6.85 -2.72
N LYS A 181 -5.98 5.74 -3.07
CA LYS A 181 -7.10 5.67 -3.99
C LYS A 181 -8.32 6.11 -3.18
N VAL A 182 -8.59 7.42 -3.21
CA VAL A 182 -9.81 7.99 -2.62
C VAL A 182 -10.91 7.93 -3.67
N PHE A 183 -11.97 7.17 -3.40
CA PHE A 183 -13.10 7.05 -4.32
C PHE A 183 -14.30 7.82 -3.76
N VAL A 184 -14.77 8.80 -4.54
CA VAL A 184 -16.05 9.48 -4.28
C VAL A 184 -16.96 9.18 -5.45
N ALA A 185 -17.80 8.17 -5.30
CA ALA A 185 -18.76 7.82 -6.34
C ALA A 185 -20.12 8.50 -6.09
N ARG A 186 -20.59 9.24 -7.08
CA ARG A 186 -21.93 9.80 -7.11
C ARG A 186 -22.77 8.95 -8.05
N ALA A 187 -23.89 8.41 -7.58
CA ALA A 187 -24.82 7.75 -8.49
C ALA A 187 -25.31 8.75 -9.56
N PRO A 188 -25.51 8.31 -10.81
CA PRO A 188 -25.92 9.18 -11.92
C PRO A 188 -27.26 9.88 -11.68
N PHE A 189 -28.06 9.42 -10.71
CA PHE A 189 -29.39 9.96 -10.39
C PHE A 189 -29.50 10.61 -9.00
N GLY A 190 -28.38 11.03 -8.42
CA GLY A 190 -28.39 12.01 -7.34
C GLY A 190 -28.68 11.43 -5.96
N THR A 191 -27.65 11.50 -5.12
CA THR A 191 -27.77 11.87 -3.71
C THR A 191 -26.43 12.41 -3.26
N ALA A 192 -26.37 13.73 -3.04
CA ALA A 192 -25.22 14.38 -2.45
C ALA A 192 -25.14 13.97 -0.97
N SER A 193 -24.08 13.27 -0.57
CA SER A 193 -23.74 13.13 0.84
C SER A 193 -23.12 14.46 1.30
N PRO A 194 -23.55 15.03 2.45
CA PRO A 194 -23.08 16.33 2.88
C PRO A 194 -21.59 16.25 3.23
N ALA A 195 -20.82 17.01 2.45
CA ALA A 195 -19.40 17.20 2.59
C ALA A 195 -19.04 17.88 3.91
N HIS A 196 -17.99 17.40 4.56
CA HIS A 196 -17.26 18.19 5.54
C HIS A 196 -15.74 18.08 5.29
N ARG A 197 -15.29 18.70 4.20
CA ARG A 197 -14.31 19.80 4.18
C ARG A 197 -14.14 20.29 2.74
N TYR A 198 -14.24 21.60 2.61
CA TYR A 198 -14.27 22.37 1.38
C TYR A 198 -12.88 22.52 0.78
N HIS A 199 -12.78 22.39 -0.55
CA HIS A 199 -12.07 23.36 -1.38
C HIS A 199 -13.04 23.91 -2.46
N ASN A 200 -13.02 25.24 -2.53
CA ASN A 200 -13.66 26.29 -3.34
C ASN A 200 -14.81 26.04 -4.34
N LEU A 201 -15.74 27.00 -4.34
CA LEU A 201 -17.12 26.89 -4.81
C LEU A 201 -17.47 27.77 -6.02
N LEU A 202 -16.48 28.34 -6.74
CA LEU A 202 -16.80 29.23 -7.88
C LEU A 202 -15.95 29.07 -9.16
N LYS A 203 -14.94 28.18 -9.20
CA LYS A 203 -14.25 27.78 -10.44
C LYS A 203 -13.24 26.68 -10.13
N ASP A 204 -13.39 25.49 -10.72
CA ASP A 204 -12.27 24.58 -11.01
C ASP A 204 -12.62 23.82 -12.29
N ASP A 205 -11.71 23.90 -13.26
CA ASP A 205 -11.75 23.20 -14.53
C ASP A 205 -11.22 21.79 -14.28
N ASP A 206 -12.09 20.83 -13.98
CA ASP A 206 -11.99 19.42 -14.36
C ASP A 206 -13.05 18.63 -13.59
N VAL A 207 -14.03 18.13 -14.33
CA VAL A 207 -15.10 17.30 -13.76
C VAL A 207 -14.46 15.95 -13.44
N ASP A 208 -14.10 15.70 -12.18
CA ASP A 208 -13.57 14.42 -11.73
C ASP A 208 -14.61 13.31 -11.96
N PHE A 209 -14.58 12.73 -13.16
CA PHE A 209 -15.26 11.48 -13.43
C PHE A 209 -14.67 10.42 -12.49
N ALA A 210 -15.52 9.48 -12.07
CA ALA A 210 -15.03 8.32 -11.34
C ALA A 210 -13.92 7.63 -12.17
N PRO A 211 -12.87 7.10 -11.53
CA PRO A 211 -11.80 6.40 -12.25
C PRO A 211 -12.37 5.25 -13.09
N ALA A 212 -11.75 4.92 -14.21
CA ALA A 212 -12.23 3.90 -15.15
C ALA A 212 -12.48 2.54 -14.47
N THR A 213 -11.66 2.22 -13.47
CA THR A 213 -11.75 1.02 -12.63
C THR A 213 -13.08 0.93 -11.87
N TYR A 214 -13.71 2.06 -11.54
CA TYR A 214 -15.01 2.11 -10.87
C TYR A 214 -16.15 1.61 -11.77
N PHE A 215 -16.08 1.85 -13.08
CA PHE A 215 -17.15 1.48 -14.01
C PHE A 215 -17.26 -0.02 -14.28
N THR A 216 -16.23 -0.77 -13.97
CA THR A 216 -16.18 -2.22 -14.20
C THR A 216 -16.42 -3.03 -12.93
N GLN A 217 -16.55 -2.38 -11.77
CA GLN A 217 -16.68 -3.04 -10.47
C GLN A 217 -18.02 -3.78 -10.31
N VAL A 218 -17.99 -5.04 -9.90
CA VAL A 218 -19.16 -5.83 -9.50
C VAL A 218 -19.04 -6.11 -8.01
N GLU A 219 -19.97 -5.60 -7.20
CA GLU A 219 -19.88 -5.71 -5.73
C GLU A 219 -21.23 -6.11 -5.15
N ILE A 220 -21.22 -7.03 -4.19
CA ILE A 220 -22.38 -7.40 -3.39
C ILE A 220 -22.05 -7.04 -1.94
N SER A 221 -22.98 -6.33 -1.31
CA SER A 221 -22.92 -6.03 0.11
C SER A 221 -24.16 -6.54 0.82
N PHE A 222 -24.00 -7.08 2.02
CA PHE A 222 -25.11 -7.43 2.88
C PHE A 222 -24.70 -7.40 4.35
N GLY A 223 -25.63 -7.03 5.23
CA GLY A 223 -25.37 -6.95 6.65
C GLY A 223 -26.62 -6.93 7.53
N LEU A 224 -26.46 -7.39 8.77
CA LEU A 224 -27.42 -7.24 9.85
C LEU A 224 -26.61 -6.99 11.12
N PHE A 225 -26.46 -5.72 11.51
CA PHE A 225 -25.54 -5.20 12.56
C PHE A 225 -24.06 -5.22 12.18
N GLY A 226 -23.61 -6.26 11.47
CA GLY A 226 -22.31 -6.32 10.80
C GLY A 226 -22.50 -6.66 9.34
N GLY A 227 -21.60 -6.19 8.50
CA GLY A 227 -21.66 -6.33 7.05
C GLY A 227 -20.50 -7.11 6.49
N THR A 228 -20.73 -7.74 5.35
CA THR A 228 -19.67 -8.22 4.48
C THR A 228 -19.91 -7.66 3.10
N ARG A 229 -18.81 -7.23 2.48
CA ARG A 229 -18.79 -6.78 1.10
C ARG A 229 -17.81 -7.66 0.35
N VAL A 230 -18.28 -8.20 -0.77
CA VAL A 230 -17.48 -9.01 -1.68
C VAL A 230 -17.64 -8.42 -3.06
N GLY A 231 -16.53 -8.19 -3.74
CA GLY A 231 -16.54 -7.64 -5.08
C GLY A 231 -15.43 -8.18 -5.94
N LEU A 232 -15.64 -8.08 -7.25
CA LEU A 232 -14.67 -8.33 -8.28
C LEU A 232 -14.59 -7.13 -9.21
N ASN A 233 -13.41 -6.85 -9.72
CA ASN A 233 -13.17 -5.83 -10.72
C ASN A 233 -12.70 -6.48 -12.04
N PRO A 234 -13.65 -6.86 -12.93
CA PRO A 234 -13.34 -7.35 -14.27
C PRO A 234 -12.39 -6.48 -15.09
N GLY A 235 -12.40 -5.15 -14.89
CA GLY A 235 -11.47 -4.25 -15.56
C GLY A 235 -10.04 -4.53 -15.12
N GLU A 236 -9.80 -4.57 -13.81
CA GLU A 236 -8.47 -4.83 -13.23
C GLU A 236 -8.01 -6.26 -13.54
N PHE A 237 -8.95 -7.21 -13.64
CA PHE A 237 -8.63 -8.57 -14.07
C PHE A 237 -8.15 -8.60 -15.51
N LEU A 238 -8.78 -7.83 -16.40
CA LEU A 238 -8.35 -7.72 -17.79
C LEU A 238 -6.99 -7.05 -17.87
N ASP A 239 -6.79 -5.98 -17.11
CA ASP A 239 -5.52 -5.27 -17.04
C ASP A 239 -4.38 -6.18 -16.54
N PHE A 240 -4.59 -6.92 -15.46
CA PHE A 240 -3.66 -7.95 -14.98
C PHE A 240 -3.28 -8.96 -16.08
N VAL A 241 -4.26 -9.47 -16.83
CA VAL A 241 -4.03 -10.47 -17.90
C VAL A 241 -3.27 -9.86 -19.08
N LEU A 242 -3.67 -8.67 -19.53
CA LEU A 242 -3.03 -7.95 -20.63
C LEU A 242 -1.62 -7.46 -20.26
N GLY A 243 -1.44 -7.14 -19.00
CA GLY A 243 -0.18 -6.76 -18.40
C GLY A 243 0.90 -7.84 -18.53
N TRP A 244 0.51 -9.12 -18.63
CA TRP A 244 1.46 -10.19 -18.94
C TRP A 244 2.11 -10.09 -20.33
N PHE A 245 1.49 -9.32 -21.21
CA PHE A 245 1.94 -9.06 -22.57
C PHE A 245 2.47 -7.63 -22.75
N GLY A 246 2.63 -6.88 -21.64
CA GLY A 246 3.09 -5.49 -21.65
C GLY A 246 2.05 -4.48 -22.09
N LEU A 247 0.76 -4.83 -22.01
CA LEU A 247 -0.35 -3.92 -22.27
C LEU A 247 -0.96 -3.48 -20.94
N ASP A 248 -1.01 -2.17 -20.69
CA ASP A 248 -1.61 -1.55 -19.50
C ASP A 248 -2.80 -0.69 -19.95
N LEU A 249 -4.00 -1.11 -19.58
CA LEU A 249 -5.27 -0.50 -19.94
C LEU A 249 -5.60 0.71 -19.06
N PHE A 250 -5.21 0.68 -17.78
CA PHE A 250 -5.55 1.73 -16.82
C PHE A 250 -4.45 2.75 -16.59
N GLN A 251 -3.26 2.51 -17.13
CA GLN A 251 -2.10 3.39 -17.02
C GLN A 251 -1.70 3.68 -15.58
N ASP A 252 -2.02 2.77 -14.65
CA ASP A 252 -1.59 2.88 -13.25
C ASP A 252 -0.31 2.11 -12.96
N ASP A 253 0.22 1.38 -13.95
CA ASP A 253 1.63 0.99 -13.99
C ASP A 253 2.46 2.22 -14.40
N GLY A 254 3.13 2.83 -13.43
CA GLY A 254 4.12 3.84 -13.76
C GLY A 254 5.32 3.23 -14.50
N PRO A 255 6.07 4.03 -15.28
CA PRO A 255 7.51 3.75 -15.44
C PRO A 255 8.14 3.61 -14.03
N ILE A 256 9.41 3.20 -13.94
CA ILE A 256 10.13 3.10 -12.66
C ILE A 256 10.36 4.52 -12.07
N ASP A 257 9.29 5.29 -11.83
CA ASP A 257 9.30 6.46 -11.01
C ASP A 257 9.51 5.91 -9.61
N SER A 258 10.75 6.08 -9.12
CA SER A 258 11.06 5.79 -7.73
C SER A 258 9.98 6.44 -6.86
N GLY A 259 9.60 5.86 -5.72
CA GLY A 259 8.57 6.46 -4.85
C GLY A 259 8.85 7.95 -4.53
N LEU A 260 10.12 8.36 -4.64
CA LEU A 260 10.59 9.73 -4.56
C LEU A 260 10.16 10.63 -5.75
N GLU A 261 10.18 10.14 -6.99
CA GLU A 261 9.67 10.88 -8.17
C GLU A 261 8.17 11.15 -8.02
N ARG A 262 7.39 10.15 -7.57
CA ARG A 262 5.97 10.33 -7.29
C ARG A 262 5.73 11.35 -6.17
N GLN A 263 6.44 11.22 -5.04
CA GLN A 263 6.36 12.21 -3.95
C GLN A 263 6.76 13.61 -4.39
N LEU A 264 7.77 13.74 -5.26
CA LEU A 264 8.20 15.01 -5.80
C LEU A 264 7.11 15.63 -6.66
N ARG A 265 6.49 14.86 -7.58
CA ARG A 265 5.36 15.30 -8.42
C ARG A 265 4.13 15.70 -7.62
N GLU A 266 3.85 15.00 -6.52
CA GLU A 266 2.73 15.30 -5.61
C GLU A 266 3.03 16.47 -4.65
N SER A 267 4.29 16.91 -4.55
CA SER A 267 4.66 17.99 -3.64
C SER A 267 4.19 19.36 -4.17
N PRO A 268 3.75 20.29 -3.29
CA PRO A 268 3.43 21.67 -3.69
C PRO A 268 4.61 22.44 -4.29
N LEU A 269 5.83 21.90 -4.15
CA LEU A 269 7.02 22.43 -4.79
C LEU A 269 7.01 22.17 -6.29
N TRP A 270 6.45 21.05 -6.74
CA TRP A 270 6.37 20.69 -8.15
C TRP A 270 5.73 21.79 -9.00
N ASP A 271 4.60 22.31 -8.52
CA ASP A 271 3.84 23.37 -9.19
C ASP A 271 4.60 24.69 -9.29
N ARG A 272 5.59 24.90 -8.42
CA ARG A 272 6.43 26.11 -8.39
C ARG A 272 7.67 26.01 -9.27
N LEU A 273 8.09 24.80 -9.63
CA LEU A 273 9.25 24.57 -10.47
C LEU A 273 8.90 24.83 -11.94
N SER A 274 9.82 25.45 -12.66
CA SER A 274 9.78 25.54 -14.12
C SER A 274 9.92 24.15 -14.77
N GLU A 275 9.49 23.99 -16.02
CA GLU A 275 9.61 22.71 -16.73
C GLU A 275 11.07 22.22 -16.80
N GLU A 276 12.04 23.13 -17.02
CA GLU A 276 13.48 22.81 -17.03
C GLU A 276 13.98 22.31 -15.67
N GLU A 277 13.54 22.92 -14.56
CA GLU A 277 13.91 22.47 -13.21
C GLU A 277 13.29 21.12 -12.88
N ARG A 278 12.04 20.88 -13.30
CA ARG A 278 11.35 19.59 -13.14
C ARG A 278 12.10 18.47 -13.86
N GLU A 279 12.46 18.69 -15.12
CA GLU A 279 13.23 17.72 -15.91
C GLU A 279 14.60 17.46 -15.27
N THR A 280 15.30 18.51 -14.85
CA THR A 280 16.60 18.39 -14.18
C THR A 280 16.51 17.58 -12.89
N LEU A 281 15.49 17.81 -12.06
CA LEU A 281 15.27 17.04 -10.85
C LEU A 281 14.94 15.58 -11.13
N LEU A 282 14.07 15.29 -12.11
CA LEU A 282 13.78 13.91 -12.51
C LEU A 282 15.02 13.21 -13.04
N GLU A 283 15.84 13.88 -13.85
CA GLU A 283 17.09 13.32 -14.35
C GLU A 283 18.07 13.03 -13.20
N GLN A 284 18.18 13.95 -12.23
CA GLN A 284 18.98 13.71 -11.02
C GLN A 284 18.48 12.51 -10.21
N LEU A 285 17.17 12.32 -10.08
CA LEU A 285 16.60 11.17 -9.38
C LEU A 285 16.83 9.85 -10.10
N ARG A 286 16.68 9.84 -11.43
CA ARG A 286 16.95 8.66 -12.28
C ARG A 286 18.43 8.27 -12.31
N SER A 287 19.31 9.24 -12.09
CA SER A 287 20.77 9.02 -12.08
C SER A 287 21.29 8.37 -10.78
N ARG A 288 20.48 8.32 -9.72
CA ARG A 288 20.83 7.73 -8.42
C ARG A 288 20.46 6.26 -8.33
#